data_AF-A0A6N3D534-F1
#
_entry.id   AF-A0A6N3D534-F1
#
_cell.length_a   1.000
_cell.length_b   1.000
_cell.length_c   1.000
_cell.angle_alpha   90.00
_cell.angle_beta   90.00
_cell.angle_gamma   90.00
#
_symmetry.space_group_name_H-M   'P 1'
#
loop_
_entity.id
_entity.type
_entity.pdbx_description
1 polymer ?
#
loop_
_entity_poly.entity_id
_entity_poly.type
_entity_poly.pdbx_seq_one_letter_code
_entity_poly.pdbx_strand_id
1 'polypeptide(L)'
;MLVSVPPKLSVAQFMGYLKGKSSLMIFYRHANLKYKYGNRQFWCKGYYVDTVGRNKTVIAKYIQNQIAEDQIAEQISMKEYIDPFTGSPVKGSK
;
A
#
# COMPACT_ATOMS: atom_id res chain seq x y z
N MET A 1 -8.24 -3.06 5.40
CA MET A 1 -9.03 -3.58 4.25
C MET A 1 -10.13 -4.50 4.76
N LEU A 2 -11.30 -4.52 4.13
CA LEU A 2 -12.38 -5.46 4.43
C LEU A 2 -12.68 -6.31 3.18
N VAL A 3 -12.49 -7.63 3.28
CA VAL A 3 -12.56 -8.53 2.12
C VAL A 3 -13.46 -9.72 2.42
N SER A 4 -14.27 -10.12 1.44
CA SER A 4 -15.02 -11.38 1.49
C SER A 4 -14.24 -12.45 0.73
N VAL A 5 -13.82 -13.50 1.43
CA VAL A 5 -13.06 -14.62 0.87
C VAL A 5 -13.91 -15.89 0.95
N PRO A 6 -14.09 -16.64 -0.15
CA PRO A 6 -14.75 -17.94 -0.12
C PRO A 6 -14.04 -18.91 0.83
N PRO A 7 -14.76 -19.76 1.58
CA PRO A 7 -14.14 -20.68 2.56
C PRO A 7 -13.24 -21.74 1.92
N LYS A 8 -13.37 -21.99 0.61
CA LYS A 8 -12.50 -22.88 -0.16
C LYS A 8 -11.10 -22.31 -0.38
N LEU A 9 -10.93 -20.99 -0.25
CA LEU A 9 -9.66 -20.31 -0.46
C LEU A 9 -9.02 -19.99 0.89
N SER A 10 -7.76 -20.38 1.05
CA SER A 10 -6.99 -20.02 2.24
C SER A 10 -6.66 -18.53 2.25
N VAL A 11 -6.84 -17.88 3.40
CA VAL A 11 -6.44 -16.49 3.63
C VAL A 11 -4.96 -16.27 3.31
N ALA A 12 -4.10 -17.24 3.63
CA ALA A 12 -2.67 -17.15 3.34
C ALA A 12 -2.37 -17.13 1.82
N GLN A 13 -3.10 -17.92 1.04
CA GLN A 13 -2.98 -17.93 -0.42
C GLN A 13 -3.47 -16.60 -1.01
N PHE A 14 -4.61 -16.10 -0.53
CA PHE A 14 -5.14 -14.81 -0.96
C PHE A 14 -4.16 -13.66 -0.66
N MET A 15 -3.64 -13.58 0.57
CA MET A 15 -2.68 -12.55 0.96
C MET A 15 -1.34 -12.68 0.23
N GLY A 16 -0.86 -13.91 0.01
CA GLY A 16 0.35 -14.16 -0.77
C GLY A 16 0.23 -13.64 -2.20
N TYR A 17 -0.89 -13.93 -2.86
CA TYR A 17 -1.18 -13.41 -4.20
C TYR A 17 -1.29 -11.88 -4.21
N LEU A 18 -2.07 -11.32 -3.28
CA LEU A 18 -2.32 -9.88 -3.19
C LEU A 18 -1.02 -9.11 -2.96
N LYS A 19 -0.21 -9.51 -1.96
CA LYS A 19 1.07 -8.87 -1.64
C LYS A 19 2.09 -9.05 -2.78
N GLY A 20 2.14 -10.22 -3.41
CA GLY A 20 3.06 -10.49 -4.52
C GLY A 20 2.75 -9.65 -5.77
N LYS A 21 1.49 -9.68 -6.23
CA LYS A 21 1.09 -8.95 -7.44
C LYS A 21 1.09 -7.44 -7.26
N SER A 22 0.64 -6.95 -6.11
CA SER A 22 0.70 -5.51 -5.81
C SER A 22 2.14 -4.99 -5.78
N SER A 23 3.08 -5.71 -5.14
CA SER A 23 4.50 -5.34 -5.14
C SER A 23 5.04 -5.20 -6.57
N LEU A 24 4.75 -6.18 -7.44
CA LEU A 24 5.17 -6.13 -8.84
C LEU A 24 4.59 -4.91 -9.57
N MET A 25 3.30 -4.65 -9.39
CA MET A 25 2.60 -3.54 -10.04
C MET A 25 3.11 -2.16 -9.59
N ILE A 26 3.43 -2.03 -8.30
CA ILE A 26 4.00 -0.79 -7.73
C ILE A 26 5.40 -0.55 -8.28
N PHE A 27 6.28 -1.56 -8.28
CA PHE A 27 7.62 -1.41 -8.85
C PHE A 27 7.62 -1.19 -10.36
N TYR A 28 6.60 -1.67 -11.07
CA TYR A 28 6.43 -1.40 -12.50
C TYR A 28 6.00 0.05 -12.76
N ARG A 29 5.07 0.59 -11.96
CA ARG A 29 4.56 1.96 -12.09
C ARG A 29 5.52 3.02 -11.57
N HIS A 30 6.30 2.71 -10.54
CA HIS A 30 7.16 3.64 -9.83
C HIS A 30 8.59 3.11 -9.76
N ALA A 31 9.35 3.31 -10.85
CA ALA A 31 10.72 2.83 -10.97
C ALA A 31 11.65 3.36 -9.86
N ASN A 32 11.41 4.57 -9.35
CA ASN A 32 12.19 5.18 -8.27
C ASN A 32 12.17 4.35 -6.98
N LEU A 33 11.04 3.71 -6.66
CA LEU A 33 10.91 2.85 -5.48
C LEU A 33 11.77 1.58 -5.60
N LYS A 34 12.09 1.12 -6.81
CA LYS A 34 12.96 -0.04 -7.03
C LYS A 34 14.40 0.20 -6.55
N TYR A 35 14.87 1.44 -6.63
CA TYR A 35 16.20 1.83 -6.16
C TYR A 35 16.24 1.99 -4.63
N LYS A 36 15.19 2.57 -4.05
CA LYS A 36 15.06 2.72 -2.59
C LYS A 36 14.88 1.37 -1.88
N TYR A 37 14.12 0.46 -2.46
CA TYR A 37 13.89 -0.89 -1.95
C TYR A 37 14.71 -1.90 -2.73
N GLY A 38 16.05 -1.82 -2.61
CA GLY A 38 17.01 -2.61 -3.41
C GLY A 38 16.85 -4.14 -3.37
N ASN A 39 16.11 -4.68 -2.38
CA ASN A 39 15.74 -6.10 -2.30
C ASN A 39 14.37 -6.43 -2.96
N ARG A 40 13.72 -5.45 -3.59
CA ARG A 40 12.38 -5.51 -4.19
C ARG A 40 11.29 -6.07 -3.25
N GLN A 41 11.44 -5.86 -1.94
CA GLN A 41 10.43 -6.20 -0.95
C GLN A 41 9.66 -4.92 -0.60
N PHE A 42 8.43 -4.82 -1.09
CA PHE A 42 7.56 -3.69 -0.78
C PHE A 42 6.80 -3.90 0.55
N TRP A 43 6.33 -5.12 0.80
CA TRP A 43 5.61 -5.48 2.02
C TRP A 43 6.47 -6.27 3.01
N CYS A 44 6.20 -6.11 4.31
CA CYS A 44 6.76 -6.96 5.37
C CYS A 44 6.32 -8.42 5.20
N LYS A 45 7.05 -9.39 5.76
CA LYS A 45 6.72 -10.83 5.65
C LYS A 45 5.35 -11.18 6.26
N GLY A 46 5.03 -10.64 7.43
CA GLY A 46 3.77 -10.90 8.14
C GLY A 46 2.55 -10.18 7.56
N TYR A 47 1.38 -10.57 8.06
CA TYR A 47 0.12 -9.85 7.91
C TYR A 47 -0.78 -10.16 9.11
N TYR A 48 -1.66 -9.23 9.45
CA TYR A 48 -2.69 -9.42 10.46
C TYR A 48 -4.03 -9.67 9.79
N VAL A 49 -4.81 -10.59 10.32
CA VAL A 49 -6.17 -10.87 9.86
C VAL A 49 -7.06 -11.19 11.05
N ASP A 50 -8.28 -10.67 11.01
CA ASP A 50 -9.33 -11.00 11.96
C ASP A 50 -10.64 -11.24 11.21
N THR A 51 -11.48 -12.12 11.76
CA THR A 51 -12.77 -12.48 11.18
C THR A 51 -13.84 -11.49 11.60
N VAL A 52 -14.56 -10.95 10.62
CA VAL A 52 -15.65 -10.00 10.89
C VAL A 52 -16.98 -10.73 10.93
N GLY A 53 -17.69 -10.60 12.06
CA GLY A 53 -19.05 -11.13 12.26
C GLY A 53 -20.14 -10.07 12.01
N ARG A 54 -21.02 -9.88 13.00
CA ARG A 54 -22.25 -9.07 12.89
C ARG A 54 -22.01 -7.57 12.64
N ASN A 55 -20.89 -6.99 13.07
CA ASN A 55 -20.63 -5.54 13.02
C ASN A 55 -20.00 -5.05 11.71
N LYS A 56 -20.23 -5.77 10.59
CA LYS A 56 -19.59 -5.49 9.29
C LYS A 56 -19.82 -4.06 8.80
N THR A 57 -21.01 -3.50 8.99
CA THR A 57 -21.39 -2.17 8.51
C THR A 57 -20.61 -1.06 9.22
N VAL A 58 -20.45 -1.17 10.53
CA VAL A 58 -19.70 -0.21 11.35
C VAL A 58 -18.21 -0.25 10.99
N ILE A 59 -17.65 -1.45 10.85
CA ILE A 59 -16.23 -1.63 10.47
C ILE A 59 -15.98 -1.10 9.05
N ALA A 60 -16.90 -1.34 8.11
CA ALA A 60 -16.78 -0.81 6.76
C ALA A 60 -16.77 0.72 6.74
N LYS A 61 -17.68 1.36 7.50
CA LYS A 61 -17.74 2.81 7.62
C LYS A 61 -16.48 3.39 8.28
N TYR A 62 -15.97 2.72 9.32
CA TYR A 62 -14.73 3.12 9.98
C TYR A 62 -13.54 3.09 9.01
N ILE A 63 -13.37 2.01 8.24
CA ILE A 63 -12.29 1.89 7.25
C ILE A 63 -12.42 2.96 6.15
N GLN A 64 -13.64 3.27 5.70
CA GLN A 64 -13.85 4.32 4.69
C GLN A 64 -13.46 5.70 5.21
N ASN A 65 -13.84 6.03 6.45
CA ASN A 65 -13.45 7.28 7.08
C ASN A 65 -11.94 7.38 7.23
N GLN A 66 -11.28 6.31 7.67
CA GLN A 66 -9.83 6.26 7.80
C GLN A 66 -9.12 6.46 6.44
N ILE A 67 -9.61 5.82 5.38
CA ILE A 67 -9.06 6.03 4.03
C ILE A 67 -9.26 7.48 3.57
N ALA A 68 -10.41 8.09 3.87
CA ALA A 68 -10.67 9.48 3.52
C ALA A 68 -9.75 10.44 4.29
N GLU A 69 -9.55 10.20 5.59
CA GLU A 69 -8.62 10.94 6.43
C GLU A 69 -7.17 10.77 5.94
N ASP A 70 -6.74 9.55 5.64
CA ASP A 70 -5.43 9.24 5.07
C ASP A 70 -5.25 9.91 3.70
N GLN A 71 -6.28 9.97 2.85
CA GLN A 71 -6.22 10.63 1.54
C GLN A 71 -6.11 12.16 1.67
N ILE A 72 -6.76 12.75 2.67
CA ILE A 72 -6.63 14.18 3.00
C ILE A 72 -5.25 14.48 3.59
N ALA A 73 -4.74 13.57 4.42
CA ALA A 73 -3.39 13.64 4.97
C ALA A 73 -2.30 13.39 3.90
N GLU A 74 -2.58 12.58 2.88
CA GLU A 74 -1.76 12.36 1.68
C GLU A 74 -1.97 13.45 0.61
N GLN A 75 -2.04 14.71 1.04
CA GLN A 75 -1.49 15.80 0.23
C GLN A 75 0.04 15.68 0.25
N ILE A 76 0.55 14.82 -0.63
CA ILE A 76 1.91 14.73 -1.19
C ILE A 76 2.90 15.73 -0.58
N SER A 77 3.49 15.37 0.55
CA SER A 77 4.87 15.72 0.87
C SER A 77 5.79 14.57 0.45
N MET A 78 5.60 14.05 -0.76
CA MET A 78 6.73 13.62 -1.58
C MET A 78 6.95 14.68 -2.66
N LYS A 79 7.14 15.94 -2.25
CA LYS A 79 8.11 16.75 -2.99
C LYS A 79 9.42 15.99 -2.80
N GLU A 80 9.84 15.22 -3.80
CA GLU A 80 11.22 14.74 -3.86
C GLU A 80 12.08 16.00 -3.91
N TYR A 81 12.49 16.51 -2.74
CA TYR A 81 13.34 17.69 -2.66
C TYR A 81 14.71 17.41 -3.23
N ILE A 82 15.04 16.13 -3.46
CA ILE A 82 16.33 15.61 -3.90
C ILE A 82 16.04 14.57 -4.98
N ASP A 83 16.64 14.76 -6.16
CA ASP A 83 16.60 13.85 -7.29
C ASP A 83 17.36 12.55 -6.92
N PRO A 84 16.69 11.38 -6.93
CA PRO A 84 17.27 10.12 -6.48
C PRO A 84 18.37 9.56 -7.41
N PHE A 85 18.58 10.14 -8.60
CA PHE A 85 19.63 9.73 -9.53
C PHE A 85 20.90 10.58 -9.43
N THR A 86 20.77 11.85 -9.05
CA THR A 86 21.88 12.80 -9.01
C THR A 86 22.23 13.31 -7.61
N GLY A 87 21.35 13.09 -6.62
CA GLY A 87 21.50 13.64 -5.27
C GLY A 87 21.34 15.16 -5.20
N SER A 88 20.94 15.81 -6.29
CA SER A 88 20.77 17.26 -6.37
C SER A 88 19.34 17.68 -6.02
N PRO A 89 19.14 18.88 -5.43
CA PRO A 89 17.81 19.32 -5.10
C PRO A 89 16.97 19.61 -6.35
N VAL A 90 15.73 19.12 -6.40
CA VAL A 90 14.83 19.31 -7.55
C VAL A 90 14.50 20.80 -7.66
N LYS A 91 15.00 21.45 -8.72
CA LYS A 91 14.73 22.86 -9.00
C LYS A 91 13.23 23.03 -9.20
N GLY A 92 12.58 23.66 -8.21
CA GLY A 92 11.14 23.87 -8.19
C GLY A 92 10.64 24.47 -9.50
N SER A 93 9.63 23.83 -10.10
CA SER A 93 8.70 24.57 -10.95
C SER A 93 8.00 25.58 -10.06
N LYS A 94 7.94 26.82 -10.53
CA LYS A 94 7.19 27.93 -9.92
C LYS A 94 5.77 27.52 -9.57
#